data_AF-A0A2V8B751-F1
#
_entry.id   AF-A0A2V8B751-F1
#
_cell.length_a   1.000
_cell.length_b   1.000
_cell.length_c   1.000
_cell.angle_alpha   90.00
_cell.angle_beta   90.00
_cell.angle_gamma   90.00
#
_symmetry.space_group_name_H-M   'P 1'
#
loop_
_entity.id
_entity.type
_entity.pdbx_description
1 polymer ?
#
loop_
_entity_poly.entity_id
_entity_poly.type
_entity_poly.pdbx_seq_one_letter_code
_entity_poly.pdbx_strand_id
1 'polypeptide(L)'
;MPTTPRSAYDPQRPANALLLTHVRELEKALSEAGRRVRRKKPKTEAQVAAYVRHLNRALHQQVLLPPMKRRPLDVPLDGVSPTPAGVKSRHASRKRAAAAPPRRKRASSSRKRKRGRR
;
A
#
# COMPACT_ATOMS: atom_id res chain seq x y z
N MET A 1 30.06 -21.34 -13.66
CA MET A 1 29.00 -20.34 -13.38
C MET A 1 29.66 -19.00 -13.17
N PRO A 2 29.22 -17.92 -13.85
CA PRO A 2 29.78 -16.60 -13.59
C PRO A 2 29.52 -16.21 -12.13
N THR A 3 30.57 -15.79 -11.44
CA THR A 3 30.49 -15.39 -10.03
C THR A 3 29.86 -14.01 -9.95
N THR A 4 28.61 -13.93 -9.50
CA THR A 4 27.95 -12.64 -9.24
C THR A 4 28.53 -12.03 -7.97
N PRO A 5 28.95 -10.75 -8.00
CA PRO A 5 29.46 -10.09 -6.81
C PRO A 5 28.36 -10.02 -5.75
N ARG A 6 28.75 -10.17 -4.47
CA ARG A 6 27.82 -10.15 -3.34
C ARG A 6 26.99 -8.86 -3.27
N SER A 7 27.57 -7.75 -3.74
CA SER A 7 26.92 -6.43 -3.85
C SER A 7 25.75 -6.38 -4.82
N ALA A 8 25.60 -7.36 -5.73
CA ALA A 8 24.46 -7.43 -6.64
C ALA A 8 23.13 -7.68 -5.91
N TYR A 9 23.20 -8.21 -4.68
CA TYR A 9 22.03 -8.50 -3.85
C TYR A 9 21.80 -7.46 -2.74
N ASP A 10 22.59 -6.38 -2.70
CA ASP A 10 22.44 -5.35 -1.67
C ASP A 10 21.21 -4.47 -1.93
N PRO A 11 20.19 -4.47 -1.04
CA PRO A 11 18.96 -3.71 -1.24
C PRO A 11 19.16 -2.19 -1.10
N GLN A 12 20.26 -1.77 -0.47
CA GLN A 12 20.65 -0.37 -0.28
C GLN A 12 21.57 0.16 -1.38
N ARG A 13 21.85 -0.66 -2.41
CA ARG A 13 22.69 -0.23 -3.54
C ARG A 13 22.07 1.01 -4.20
N PRO A 14 22.84 2.08 -4.45
CA PRO A 14 22.34 3.28 -5.10
C PRO A 14 21.85 2.95 -6.51
N ALA A 15 20.78 3.62 -6.94
CA ALA A 15 20.20 3.40 -8.25
C ALA A 15 21.21 3.69 -9.38
N ASN A 16 21.48 2.68 -10.22
CA ASN A 16 22.28 2.85 -11.44
C ASN A 16 21.60 3.82 -12.42
N ALA A 17 22.39 4.58 -13.17
CA ALA A 17 21.92 5.51 -14.20
C ALA A 17 21.01 4.84 -15.24
N LEU A 18 21.34 3.61 -15.68
CA LEU A 18 20.51 2.83 -16.62
C LEU A 18 19.11 2.52 -16.06
N LEU A 19 19.01 2.26 -14.75
CA LEU A 19 17.71 2.02 -14.12
C LEU A 19 16.90 3.32 -14.03
N LEU A 20 17.56 4.44 -13.77
CA LEU A 20 16.92 5.75 -13.73
C LEU A 20 16.44 6.21 -15.11
N THR A 21 17.19 5.94 -16.19
CA THR A 21 16.75 6.23 -17.57
C THR A 21 15.53 5.39 -17.93
N HIS A 22 15.54 4.10 -17.60
CA HIS A 22 14.39 3.23 -17.84
C HIS A 22 13.12 3.71 -17.12
N VAL A 23 13.25 4.15 -15.87
CA VAL A 23 12.11 4.75 -15.13
C VAL A 23 11.56 5.98 -15.86
N ARG A 24 12.43 6.85 -16.39
CA ARG A 24 11.98 8.06 -17.13
C ARG A 24 11.21 7.70 -18.39
N GLU A 25 11.65 6.68 -19.12
CA GLU A 25 10.96 6.18 -20.31
C GLU A 25 9.57 5.63 -19.97
N LEU A 26 9.46 4.85 -18.89
CA LEU A 26 8.18 4.34 -18.42
C LEU A 26 7.23 5.46 -17.96
N GLU A 27 7.74 6.47 -17.25
CA GLU A 27 6.94 7.65 -16.90
C GLU A 27 6.44 8.39 -18.15
N LYS A 28 7.29 8.51 -19.18
CA LYS A 28 6.94 9.14 -20.46
C LYS A 28 5.82 8.38 -21.16
N ALA A 29 5.97 7.06 -21.30
CA ALA A 29 4.96 6.19 -21.92
C ALA A 29 3.61 6.29 -21.19
N LEU A 30 3.62 6.37 -19.86
CA LEU A 30 2.40 6.45 -19.05
C LEU A 30 1.68 7.80 -19.23
N SER A 31 2.46 8.87 -19.36
CA SER A 31 1.97 10.21 -19.66
C SER A 31 1.37 10.28 -21.07
N GLU A 32 2.03 9.68 -22.07
CA GLU A 32 1.51 9.58 -23.45
C GLU A 32 0.21 8.78 -23.49
N ALA A 33 0.10 7.72 -22.69
CA ALA A 33 -1.12 6.95 -22.50
C ALA A 33 -2.19 7.68 -21.63
N GLY A 34 -2.00 8.97 -21.36
CA GLY A 34 -3.02 9.84 -20.75
C GLY A 34 -3.17 9.72 -19.23
N ARG A 35 -2.23 9.08 -18.52
CA ARG A 35 -2.26 8.96 -17.06
C ARG A 35 -1.07 9.68 -16.43
N ARG A 36 -1.36 10.68 -15.59
CA ARG A 36 -0.32 11.45 -14.90
C ARG A 36 0.30 10.63 -13.76
N VAL A 37 1.62 10.65 -13.64
CA VAL A 37 2.36 10.03 -12.53
C VAL A 37 2.81 11.12 -11.56
N ARG A 38 2.60 10.92 -10.25
CA ARG A 38 3.25 11.75 -9.24
C ARG A 38 4.70 11.30 -9.09
N ARG A 39 5.61 12.08 -9.67
CA ARG A 39 7.04 11.80 -9.63
C ARG A 39 7.53 11.79 -8.19
N LYS A 40 8.05 10.64 -7.76
CA LYS A 40 8.87 10.52 -6.56
C LYS A 40 10.20 9.92 -6.99
N LYS A 41 11.31 10.45 -6.50
CA LYS A 41 12.65 10.04 -6.94
C LYS A 41 13.10 8.81 -6.12
N PRO A 42 13.15 7.59 -6.70
CA PRO A 42 13.71 6.44 -6.02
C PRO A 42 15.22 6.64 -5.82
N LYS A 43 15.74 6.27 -4.65
CA LYS A 43 17.15 6.41 -4.30
C LYS A 43 17.95 5.12 -4.47
N THR A 44 17.32 3.97 -4.21
CA THR A 44 17.97 2.65 -4.23
C THR A 44 17.46 1.77 -5.39
N GLU A 45 18.25 0.79 -5.80
CA GLU A 45 17.85 -0.16 -6.86
C GLU A 45 16.58 -0.93 -6.47
N ALA A 46 16.43 -1.30 -5.20
CA ALA A 46 15.21 -1.94 -4.70
C ALA A 46 13.98 -1.03 -4.87
N GLN A 47 14.11 0.27 -4.56
CA GLN A 47 13.04 1.24 -4.79
C GLN A 47 12.73 1.41 -6.27
N VAL A 48 13.76 1.44 -7.14
CA VAL A 48 13.57 1.52 -8.58
C VAL A 48 12.82 0.29 -9.10
N ALA A 49 13.22 -0.92 -8.70
CA ALA A 49 12.54 -2.15 -9.12
C ALA A 49 11.05 -2.17 -8.70
N ALA A 50 10.75 -1.74 -7.47
CA ALA A 50 9.37 -1.59 -7.02
C ALA A 50 8.61 -0.55 -7.85
N TYR A 51 9.25 0.58 -8.14
CA TYR A 51 8.68 1.66 -8.95
C TYR A 51 8.35 1.19 -10.37
N VAL A 52 9.30 0.54 -11.05
CA VAL A 52 9.14 -0.06 -12.38
C VAL A 52 7.97 -1.03 -12.41
N ARG A 53 7.85 -1.92 -11.42
CA ARG A 53 6.73 -2.86 -11.31
C ARG A 53 5.38 -2.13 -11.27
N HIS A 54 5.28 -1.04 -10.52
CA HIS A 54 4.05 -0.24 -10.43
C HIS A 54 3.72 0.47 -11.74
N LEU A 55 4.73 1.04 -12.42
CA LEU A 55 4.55 1.68 -13.73
C LEU A 55 4.10 0.66 -14.78
N ASN A 56 4.77 -0.49 -14.87
CA ASN A 56 4.43 -1.55 -15.82
C ASN A 56 3.01 -2.07 -15.61
N ARG A 57 2.61 -2.29 -14.34
CA ARG A 57 1.24 -2.69 -14.03
C ARG A 57 0.23 -1.64 -14.50
N ALA A 58 0.54 -0.36 -14.33
CA ALA A 58 -0.33 0.72 -14.75
C ALA A 58 -0.42 0.87 -16.27
N LEU A 59 0.68 0.68 -17.00
CA LEU A 59 0.71 0.61 -18.47
C LEU A 59 -0.11 -0.58 -18.99
N HIS A 60 0.12 -1.77 -18.42
CA HIS A 60 -0.63 -2.98 -18.79
C HIS A 60 -2.14 -2.79 -18.60
N GLN A 61 -2.55 -2.15 -17.50
CA GLN A 61 -3.95 -1.78 -17.25
C GLN A 61 -4.49 -0.70 -18.20
N GLN A 62 -3.66 0.06 -18.91
CA GLN A 62 -4.12 0.98 -19.94
C GLN A 62 -4.41 0.26 -21.26
N VAL A 63 -3.63 -0.77 -21.58
CA VAL A 63 -3.84 -1.58 -22.80
C VAL A 63 -5.08 -2.46 -22.68
N LEU A 64 -5.26 -3.11 -21.52
CA LEU A 64 -6.33 -4.10 -21.33
C LEU A 64 -7.73 -3.53 -21.08
N LEU A 65 -7.81 -2.30 -20.56
CA LEU A 65 -9.06 -1.72 -20.12
C LEU A 65 -9.42 -0.55 -21.02
N PRO A 66 -10.70 -0.31 -21.29
CA PRO A 66 -11.13 0.82 -22.08
C PRO A 66 -10.62 2.15 -21.49
N PRO A 67 -10.42 3.17 -22.35
CA PRO A 67 -9.97 4.48 -21.92
C PRO A 67 -11.03 5.12 -21.01
N MET A 68 -10.75 5.14 -19.71
CA MET A 68 -11.58 5.76 -18.68
C MET A 68 -10.78 6.86 -17.98
N LYS A 69 -11.46 7.91 -17.50
CA LYS A 69 -10.80 8.99 -16.75
C LYS A 69 -10.23 8.44 -15.44
N ARG A 70 -8.90 8.39 -15.32
CA ARG A 70 -8.20 7.84 -14.15
C ARG A 70 -7.54 8.93 -13.32
N ARG A 71 -7.50 8.71 -12.01
CA ARG A 71 -6.72 9.53 -11.09
C ARG A 71 -5.22 9.37 -11.36
N PRO A 72 -4.41 10.39 -11.02
CA PRO A 72 -2.95 10.28 -11.09
C PRO A 72 -2.44 9.05 -10.34
N LEU A 73 -1.43 8.39 -10.89
CA LEU A 73 -0.78 7.26 -10.24
C LEU A 73 0.11 7.79 -9.12
N ASP A 74 -0.17 7.38 -7.88
CA ASP A 74 0.73 7.54 -6.75
C ASP A 74 1.45 6.23 -6.50
N VAL A 75 2.78 6.26 -6.59
CA VAL A 75 3.62 5.08 -6.37
C VAL A 75 4.21 5.17 -4.97
N PRO A 76 4.01 4.16 -4.11
CA PRO A 76 4.63 4.14 -2.79
C PRO A 76 6.12 3.85 -2.92
N LEU A 77 6.97 4.70 -2.31
CA LEU A 77 8.43 4.47 -2.22
C LEU A 77 8.87 3.98 -0.83
N ASP A 78 8.08 4.25 0.21
CA ASP A 78 8.50 4.10 1.61
C ASP A 78 8.29 2.69 2.19
N GLY A 79 7.78 1.75 1.39
CA GLY A 79 7.44 0.38 1.80
C GLY A 79 8.45 -0.70 1.41
N VAL A 80 9.61 -0.33 0.85
CA VAL A 80 10.62 -1.29 0.39
C VAL A 80 11.60 -1.61 1.53
N SER A 81 11.09 -1.95 2.71
CA SER A 81 11.86 -2.77 3.63
C SER A 81 11.85 -4.20 3.08
N PRO A 82 12.96 -4.96 3.17
CA PRO A 82 12.93 -6.36 2.79
C PRO A 82 11.98 -7.06 3.74
N THR A 83 10.74 -7.30 3.32
CA THR A 83 9.90 -8.28 3.98
C THR A 83 10.58 -9.63 3.75
N PRO A 84 11.07 -10.31 4.81
CA PRO A 84 11.57 -11.66 4.63
C PRO A 84 10.42 -12.48 4.05
N ALA A 85 10.69 -13.15 2.93
CA ALA A 85 9.77 -14.09 2.32
C ALA A 85 9.36 -15.11 3.40
N GLY A 86 8.15 -14.96 3.95
CA GLY A 86 7.68 -15.84 5.03
C GLY A 86 6.66 -15.25 6.01
N VAL A 87 6.45 -13.93 6.07
CA VAL A 87 5.41 -13.40 6.97
C VAL A 87 4.04 -13.54 6.29
N LYS A 88 3.37 -14.66 6.60
CA LYS A 88 1.94 -14.88 6.35
C LYS A 88 1.19 -13.58 6.66
N SER A 89 0.57 -12.98 5.66
CA SER A 89 -0.38 -11.90 5.85
C SER A 89 -1.49 -12.45 6.76
N ARG A 90 -1.43 -12.13 8.06
CA ARG A 90 -2.60 -12.28 8.92
C ARG A 90 -3.60 -11.28 8.35
N HIS A 91 -4.53 -11.81 7.56
CA HIS A 91 -5.74 -11.12 7.19
C HIS A 91 -6.27 -10.46 8.46
N ALA A 92 -6.18 -9.13 8.51
CA ALA A 92 -6.92 -8.34 9.47
C ALA A 92 -8.39 -8.65 9.18
N SER A 93 -8.92 -9.59 9.95
CA SER A 93 -10.33 -9.92 9.97
C SER A 93 -11.06 -8.65 10.36
N ARG A 94 -11.51 -7.90 9.36
CA ARG A 94 -12.65 -7.00 9.49
C ARG A 94 -13.83 -7.88 9.89
N LYS A 95 -13.93 -8.17 11.19
CA LYS A 95 -15.18 -8.63 11.80
C LYS A 95 -16.18 -7.52 11.51
N ARG A 96 -17.07 -7.80 10.54
CA ARG A 96 -18.38 -7.18 10.43
C ARG A 96 -18.95 -7.13 11.85
N ALA A 97 -19.03 -5.94 12.44
CA ALA A 97 -19.90 -5.68 13.58
C ALA A 97 -21.34 -5.70 13.03
N ALA A 98 -21.83 -6.92 12.78
CA ALA A 98 -23.22 -7.17 12.53
C ALA A 98 -23.94 -7.21 13.89
N ALA A 99 -25.01 -6.42 13.98
CA ALA A 99 -26.11 -6.54 14.92
C ALA A 99 -25.76 -6.46 16.43
N ALA A 100 -25.98 -5.27 17.01
CA ALA A 100 -26.37 -5.17 18.41
C ALA A 100 -27.90 -5.32 18.50
N PRO A 101 -28.44 -6.37 19.14
CA PRO A 101 -29.83 -6.42 19.61
C PRO A 101 -29.89 -6.08 21.12
N PRO A 102 -31.08 -5.99 21.74
CA PRO A 102 -31.81 -4.75 21.98
C PRO A 102 -31.76 -4.28 23.45
N ARG A 103 -32.14 -3.02 23.66
CA ARG A 103 -32.39 -2.40 24.98
C ARG A 103 -33.28 -3.30 25.85
N ARG A 104 -32.71 -3.90 26.90
CA ARG A 104 -33.48 -4.52 27.99
C ARG A 104 -33.90 -3.46 29.00
N LYS A 105 -35.19 -3.10 28.98
CA LYS A 105 -35.87 -2.48 30.13
C LYS A 105 -35.83 -3.49 31.28
N ARG A 106 -35.22 -3.12 32.40
CA ARG A 106 -35.44 -3.79 33.69
C ARG A 106 -36.07 -2.77 34.64
N ALA A 107 -37.35 -2.98 34.87
CA ALA A 107 -38.04 -2.45 36.03
C ALA A 107 -37.69 -3.28 37.28
N SER A 108 -38.01 -2.69 38.42
CA SER A 108 -38.14 -3.22 39.79
C SER A 108 -36.88 -3.56 40.61
N SER A 109 -36.65 -2.76 41.66
CA SER A 109 -36.69 -3.20 43.07
C SER A 109 -36.34 -1.99 43.95
N SER A 110 -37.29 -1.32 44.60
CA SER A 110 -37.72 -1.61 45.97
C SER A 110 -36.57 -1.92 46.95
N ARG A 111 -36.17 -0.93 47.76
CA ARG A 111 -36.05 -1.04 49.24
C ARG A 111 -35.39 0.21 49.88
N LYS A 112 -36.24 0.99 50.57
CA LYS A 112 -36.25 1.11 52.04
C LYS A 112 -34.96 1.56 52.75
N ARG A 113 -34.98 2.80 53.29
CA ARG A 113 -34.70 3.23 54.70
C ARG A 113 -34.39 4.73 54.70
N LYS A 114 -35.19 5.63 55.30
CA LYS A 114 -35.51 5.89 56.72
C LYS A 114 -34.37 6.58 57.49
N ARG A 115 -34.71 7.76 58.06
CA ARG A 115 -33.98 8.71 58.94
C ARG A 115 -33.31 9.85 58.16
N GLY A 116 -33.58 11.15 58.37
CA GLY A 116 -34.28 11.84 59.46
C GLY A 116 -33.32 12.76 60.21
N ARG A 117 -33.55 14.07 60.12
CA ARG A 117 -33.26 15.18 61.08
C ARG A 117 -33.24 16.47 60.24
N ARG A 118 -34.30 17.28 60.36
CA ARG A 118 -34.42 18.45 61.26
C ARG A 118 -33.48 19.56 60.82
#